data_AF-A0AAD7JGP4-F1
#
_entry.id   AF-A0AAD7JGP4-F1
#
_cell.length_a   1.000
_cell.length_b   1.000
_cell.length_c   1.000
_cell.angle_alpha   90.00
_cell.angle_beta   90.00
_cell.angle_gamma   90.00
#
_symmetry.space_group_name_H-M   'P 1'
#
loop_
_entity.id
_entity.type
_entity.pdbx_description
1 polymer ?
#
loop_
_entity_poly.entity_id
_entity_poly.type
_entity_poly.pdbx_seq_one_letter_code
_entity_poly.pdbx_strand_id
1 'polypeptide(L)'
;MEQDAEATKVRSWRHMLQKTFLSPGPNAPGEDMPPMDALFTTVEEYPMSVPILKFSKIGKVMRHIRLLDPEQVSRDEEFHFRDRAGQLADEWSLLTSHSGFQLEAERKPQEKPEDVAEAVERMGIHDGDGARVGTVHAKPEHRLESL
;
A
#
# COMPACT_ATOMS: atom_id res chain seq x y z
N MET A 1 -12.95 -16.76 30.56
CA MET A 1 -12.89 -16.85 29.08
C MET A 1 -13.36 -15.54 28.46
N GLU A 2 -12.96 -14.39 28.99
CA GLU A 2 -13.40 -13.06 28.52
C GLU A 2 -12.50 -12.55 27.39
N GLN A 3 -11.20 -12.82 27.52
CA GLN A 3 -10.18 -12.56 26.48
C GLN A 3 -10.51 -13.24 25.15
N ASP A 4 -11.19 -14.39 25.16
CA ASP A 4 -11.63 -15.10 23.95
C ASP A 4 -12.76 -14.36 23.21
N ALA A 5 -13.69 -13.77 23.96
CA ALA A 5 -14.79 -12.99 23.39
C ALA A 5 -14.28 -11.70 22.75
N GLU A 6 -13.36 -11.02 23.45
CA GLU A 6 -12.66 -9.84 22.97
C GLU A 6 -11.82 -10.14 21.72
N ALA A 7 -11.01 -11.20 21.75
CA ALA A 7 -10.18 -11.59 20.61
C ALA A 7 -11.01 -12.00 19.38
N THR A 8 -12.20 -12.58 19.61
CA THR A 8 -13.15 -12.90 18.53
C THR A 8 -13.71 -11.64 17.88
N LYS A 9 -14.03 -10.60 18.67
CA LYS A 9 -14.49 -9.30 18.15
C LYS A 9 -13.44 -8.68 17.22
N VAL A 10 -12.18 -8.67 17.66
CA VAL A 10 -11.05 -8.13 16.90
C VAL A 10 -10.78 -8.95 15.63
N ARG A 11 -10.97 -10.27 15.70
CA ARG A 11 -10.90 -11.13 14.51
C ARG A 11 -11.98 -10.78 13.48
N SER A 12 -13.20 -10.45 13.92
CA SER A 12 -14.27 -9.98 13.02
C SER A 12 -13.90 -8.65 12.36
N TRP A 13 -13.35 -7.70 13.12
CA TRP A 13 -12.84 -6.44 12.58
C TRP A 13 -11.76 -6.66 11.53
N ARG A 14 -10.78 -7.55 11.80
CA ARG A 14 -9.77 -7.97 10.82
C ARG A 14 -10.42 -8.50 9.53
N HIS A 15 -11.45 -9.33 9.64
CA HIS A 15 -12.08 -9.93 8.47
C HIS A 15 -12.78 -8.88 7.61
N MET A 16 -13.45 -7.90 8.23
CA MET A 16 -14.03 -6.77 7.53
C MET A 16 -12.97 -5.95 6.81
N LEU A 17 -11.90 -5.54 7.50
CA LEU A 17 -10.78 -4.83 6.90
C LEU A 17 -10.14 -5.60 5.73
N GLN A 18 -9.93 -6.91 5.91
CA GLN A 18 -9.39 -7.76 4.85
C GLN A 18 -10.31 -7.84 3.64
N LYS A 19 -11.63 -7.97 3.86
CA LYS A 19 -12.61 -8.05 2.77
C LYS A 19 -12.77 -6.73 2.03
N THR A 20 -12.72 -5.61 2.74
CA THR A 20 -12.86 -4.29 2.11
C THR A 20 -11.59 -3.92 1.36
N PHE A 21 -10.42 -3.97 2.01
CA PHE A 21 -9.18 -3.43 1.44
C PHE A 21 -8.32 -4.46 0.66
N LEU A 22 -8.43 -5.76 0.97
CA LEU A 22 -7.55 -6.80 0.40
C LEU A 22 -8.30 -7.87 -0.40
N SER A 23 -9.60 -7.67 -0.67
CA SER A 23 -10.36 -8.63 -1.49
C SER A 23 -9.96 -8.49 -2.96
N PRO A 24 -9.62 -9.59 -3.65
CA PRO A 24 -9.34 -9.56 -5.08
C PRO A 24 -10.62 -9.23 -5.83
N GLY A 25 -10.74 -8.01 -6.37
CA GLY A 25 -11.93 -7.53 -7.08
C GLY A 25 -11.84 -6.04 -7.38
N PRO A 26 -12.84 -5.46 -8.08
CA PRO A 26 -12.91 -4.02 -8.25
C PRO A 26 -12.94 -3.37 -6.86
N ASN A 27 -12.07 -2.38 -6.67
CA ASN A 27 -11.78 -1.69 -5.41
C ASN A 27 -13.02 -1.48 -4.52
N ALA A 28 -12.80 -1.47 -3.20
CA ALA A 28 -13.84 -1.14 -2.23
C ALA A 28 -14.68 0.06 -2.69
N PRO A 29 -16.01 -0.10 -2.82
CA PRO A 29 -16.86 1.00 -3.22
C PRO A 29 -16.71 2.13 -2.19
N GLY A 30 -16.69 3.38 -2.66
CA GLY A 30 -16.53 4.55 -1.79
C GLY A 30 -17.60 4.67 -0.69
N GLU A 31 -18.69 3.90 -0.81
CA GLU A 31 -19.77 3.78 0.16
C GLU A 31 -19.37 2.96 1.41
N ASP A 32 -18.43 2.03 1.29
CA ASP A 32 -17.89 1.26 2.42
C ASP A 32 -16.83 2.03 3.23
N MET A 33 -16.34 3.18 2.72
CA MET A 33 -15.25 3.94 3.37
C MET A 33 -15.65 4.59 4.70
N PRO A 34 -16.80 5.29 4.85
CA PRO A 34 -17.19 5.84 6.16
C PRO A 34 -17.39 4.77 7.26
N PRO A 35 -18.00 3.60 6.98
CA PRO A 35 -18.01 2.49 7.93
C PRO A 35 -16.61 1.99 8.30
N MET A 36 -15.67 1.96 7.35
CA MET A 36 -14.28 1.58 7.66
C MET A 36 -13.59 2.61 8.54
N ASP A 37 -13.85 3.90 8.35
CA ASP A 37 -13.31 4.96 9.22
C ASP A 37 -13.74 4.79 10.68
N ALA A 38 -15.04 4.61 10.91
CA ALA A 38 -15.58 4.35 12.24
C ALA A 38 -15.00 3.06 12.86
N LEU A 39 -14.74 2.04 12.02
CA LEU A 39 -14.10 0.81 12.44
C LEU A 39 -12.64 1.05 12.85
N PHE A 40 -11.88 1.84 12.10
CA PHE A 40 -10.52 2.23 12.46
C PHE A 40 -10.48 2.97 13.79
N THR A 41 -11.37 3.95 13.98
CA THR A 41 -11.48 4.70 15.25
C THR A 41 -11.79 3.77 16.41
N THR A 42 -12.74 2.84 16.23
CA THR A 42 -13.07 1.84 17.26
C THR A 42 -11.86 0.97 17.61
N VAL A 43 -11.03 0.63 16.62
CA VAL A 43 -9.83 -0.20 16.82
C VAL A 43 -8.70 0.59 17.48
N GLU A 44 -8.55 1.88 17.16
CA GLU A 44 -7.58 2.79 17.78
C GLU A 44 -7.88 3.05 19.26
N GLU A 45 -9.15 3.23 19.61
CA GLU A 45 -9.57 3.45 21.01
C GLU A 45 -9.61 2.16 21.83
N TYR A 46 -9.56 0.99 21.18
CA TYR A 46 -9.67 -0.29 21.87
C TYR A 46 -8.33 -0.72 22.47
N PRO A 47 -8.28 -1.13 23.75
CA PRO A 47 -7.04 -1.51 24.42
C PRO A 47 -6.47 -2.82 23.86
N MET A 48 -5.58 -2.71 22.87
CA MET A 48 -4.95 -3.83 22.20
C MET A 48 -3.93 -4.53 23.10
N SER A 49 -4.22 -5.77 23.48
CA SER A 49 -3.31 -6.62 24.27
C SER A 49 -2.54 -7.60 23.39
N VAL A 50 -1.29 -7.92 23.76
CA VAL A 50 -0.44 -8.92 23.06
C VAL A 50 -1.15 -10.25 22.75
N PRO A 51 -1.88 -10.91 23.67
CA PRO A 51 -2.60 -12.16 23.37
C PRO A 51 -3.68 -11.97 22.29
N ILE A 52 -4.43 -10.86 22.35
CA ILE A 52 -5.47 -10.50 21.36
C ILE A 52 -4.85 -10.25 19.99
N LEU A 53 -3.73 -9.53 19.93
CA LEU A 53 -2.99 -9.26 18.69
C LEU A 53 -2.46 -10.55 18.06
N LYS A 54 -1.88 -11.45 18.87
CA LYS A 54 -1.39 -12.76 18.41
C LYS A 54 -2.51 -13.66 17.90
N PHE A 55 -3.67 -13.66 18.57
CA PHE A 55 -4.84 -14.45 18.16
C PHE A 55 -5.49 -13.92 16.89
N SER A 56 -5.84 -12.63 16.88
CA SER A 56 -6.58 -12.01 15.78
C SER A 56 -5.73 -11.90 14.51
N LYS A 57 -4.41 -11.68 14.64
CA LYS A 57 -3.49 -11.36 13.53
C LYS A 57 -3.92 -10.11 12.74
N ILE A 58 -4.56 -9.16 13.40
CA ILE A 58 -5.02 -7.90 12.79
C ILE A 58 -3.85 -7.02 12.33
N GLY A 59 -2.73 -6.99 13.07
CA GLY A 59 -1.55 -6.20 12.70
C GLY A 59 -0.96 -6.58 11.33
N LYS A 60 -1.07 -7.84 10.91
CA LYS A 60 -0.67 -8.25 9.55
C LYS A 60 -1.54 -7.57 8.49
N VAL A 61 -2.85 -7.47 8.72
CA VAL A 61 -3.77 -6.81 7.78
C VAL A 61 -3.46 -5.31 7.71
N MET A 62 -3.23 -4.65 8.84
CA MET A 62 -2.85 -3.23 8.85
C MET A 62 -1.57 -2.96 8.04
N ARG A 63 -0.56 -3.82 8.16
CA ARG A 63 0.68 -3.71 7.36
C ARG A 63 0.43 -3.86 5.86
N HIS A 64 -0.52 -4.70 5.45
CA HIS A 64 -0.92 -4.82 4.05
C HIS A 64 -1.69 -3.59 3.57
N ILE A 65 -2.59 -3.03 4.39
CA ILE A 65 -3.35 -1.82 4.05
C ILE A 65 -2.41 -0.64 3.79
N ARG A 66 -1.40 -0.42 4.65
CA ARG A 66 -0.34 0.58 4.43
C ARG A 66 0.37 0.44 3.08
N LEU A 67 0.51 -0.78 2.57
CA LEU A 67 1.22 -1.09 1.33
C LEU A 67 0.32 -1.01 0.09
N LEU A 68 -0.98 -0.75 0.25
CA LEU A 68 -1.88 -0.55 -0.88
C LEU A 68 -1.54 0.75 -1.61
N ASP A 69 -1.69 0.75 -2.93
CA ASP A 69 -1.57 1.95 -3.73
C ASP A 69 -2.74 2.91 -3.46
N PRO A 70 -2.52 4.24 -3.55
CA PRO A 70 -3.58 5.23 -3.31
C PRO A 70 -4.75 5.07 -4.29
N GLU A 71 -4.51 4.50 -5.47
CA GLU A 71 -5.55 4.21 -6.47
C GLU A 71 -6.47 3.05 -6.06
N GLN A 72 -6.01 2.16 -5.15
CA GLN A 72 -6.77 1.02 -4.66
C GLN A 72 -7.70 1.39 -3.50
N VAL A 73 -7.41 2.50 -2.82
CA VAL A 73 -8.16 2.97 -1.67
C VAL A 73 -8.93 4.23 -2.05
N SER A 74 -10.18 4.04 -2.47
CA SER A 74 -11.13 5.13 -2.67
C SER A 74 -11.17 6.04 -1.42
N ARG A 75 -10.95 7.35 -1.58
CA ARG A 75 -11.00 8.35 -0.48
C ARG A 75 -9.90 8.24 0.58
N ASP A 76 -8.75 7.63 0.28
CA ASP A 76 -7.60 7.64 1.21
C ASP A 76 -7.14 9.06 1.55
N GLU A 77 -7.24 10.02 0.62
CA GLU A 77 -6.87 11.42 0.86
C GLU A 77 -7.77 12.11 1.91
N GLU A 78 -8.98 11.59 2.16
CA GLU A 78 -9.94 12.16 3.13
C GLU A 78 -9.81 11.53 4.52
N PHE A 79 -9.60 10.21 4.59
CA PHE A 79 -9.59 9.44 5.85
C PHE A 79 -8.21 8.95 6.30
N HIS A 80 -7.21 9.09 5.43
CA HIS A 80 -5.81 8.69 5.69
C HIS A 80 -5.67 7.23 6.17
N PHE A 81 -6.42 6.29 5.58
CA PHE A 81 -6.45 4.89 6.00
C PHE A 81 -5.06 4.25 6.00
N ARG A 82 -4.27 4.53 4.98
CA ARG A 82 -2.89 4.01 4.87
C ARG A 82 -1.99 4.48 6.02
N ASP A 83 -2.10 5.76 6.40
CA ASP A 83 -1.28 6.35 7.45
C ASP A 83 -1.67 5.79 8.83
N ARG A 84 -2.98 5.79 9.14
CA ARG A 84 -3.53 5.21 10.37
C ARG A 84 -3.19 3.73 10.52
N ALA A 85 -3.37 2.96 9.44
CA ALA A 85 -2.98 1.54 9.42
C ALA A 85 -1.47 1.36 9.65
N GLY A 86 -0.64 2.26 9.13
CA GLY A 86 0.80 2.26 9.37
C GLY A 86 1.15 2.47 10.85
N GLN A 87 0.59 3.52 11.47
CA GLN A 87 0.84 3.83 12.88
C GLN A 87 0.45 2.67 13.80
N LEU A 88 -0.76 2.10 13.61
CA LEU A 88 -1.22 0.94 14.36
C LEU A 88 -0.37 -0.30 14.12
N ALA A 89 0.02 -0.56 12.86
CA ALA A 89 0.87 -1.69 12.53
C ALA A 89 2.24 -1.59 13.20
N ASP A 90 2.83 -0.39 13.24
CA ASP A 90 4.12 -0.14 13.86
C ASP A 90 4.02 -0.28 15.39
N GLU A 91 3.01 0.33 16.03
CA GLU A 91 2.78 0.21 17.47
C GLU A 91 2.59 -1.26 17.88
N TRP A 92 1.69 -1.99 17.23
CA TRP A 92 1.41 -3.38 17.57
C TRP A 92 2.55 -4.32 17.16
N SER A 93 3.28 -3.99 16.09
CA SER A 93 4.50 -4.68 15.72
C SER A 93 5.51 -4.55 16.85
N LEU A 94 5.71 -3.37 17.43
CA LEU A 94 6.56 -3.21 18.61
C LEU A 94 6.04 -4.04 19.77
N LEU A 95 4.76 -3.93 20.15
CA LEU A 95 4.17 -4.69 21.27
C LEU A 95 4.35 -6.22 21.11
N THR A 96 4.22 -6.74 19.89
CA THR A 96 4.34 -8.18 19.61
C THR A 96 5.78 -8.62 19.32
N SER A 97 6.62 -7.72 18.83
CA SER A 97 8.04 -7.90 18.47
C SER A 97 9.00 -7.50 19.59
N HIS A 98 8.55 -7.36 20.84
CA HIS A 98 9.45 -7.49 22.01
C HIS A 98 10.04 -8.93 22.16
N SER A 99 10.23 -9.62 21.03
CA SER A 99 11.06 -10.81 20.78
C SER A 99 11.96 -10.64 19.53
N GLY A 100 12.08 -9.43 18.96
CA GLY A 100 12.84 -9.15 17.74
C GLY A 100 12.71 -7.70 17.27
N PHE A 101 13.47 -6.80 17.89
CA PHE A 101 13.59 -5.40 17.50
C PHE A 101 14.35 -5.28 16.17
N GLN A 102 13.70 -4.83 15.10
CA GLN A 102 14.37 -4.15 13.97
C GLN A 102 13.46 -3.03 13.46
N LEU A 103 13.64 -1.87 14.08
CA LEU A 103 13.26 -0.58 13.51
C LEU A 103 14.34 -0.25 12.47
N GLU A 104 14.00 -0.16 11.19
CA GLU A 104 14.80 0.62 10.26
C GLU A 104 13.90 1.69 9.66
N ALA A 105 14.27 2.92 10.02
CA ALA A 105 13.60 4.14 9.71
C ALA A 105 14.02 4.61 8.32
N GLU A 106 13.08 4.68 7.39
CA GLU A 106 13.20 5.55 6.21
C GLU A 106 11.84 6.19 5.95
N ARG A 107 11.57 7.29 6.68
CA ARG A 107 10.59 8.29 6.25
C ARG A 107 11.21 9.03 5.06
N LYS A 108 10.76 8.71 3.85
CA LYS A 108 10.98 9.58 2.69
C LYS A 108 9.74 10.46 2.51
N PRO A 109 9.81 11.79 2.70
CA PRO A 109 8.71 12.69 2.35
C PRO A 109 8.54 12.63 0.82
N GLN A 110 7.38 12.21 0.34
CA GLN A 110 6.98 12.48 -1.05
C GLN A 110 6.28 13.83 -1.07
N GLU A 111 7.02 14.88 -1.43
CA GLU A 111 6.44 16.09 -2.01
C GLU A 111 5.88 15.73 -3.39
N LYS A 112 4.57 15.93 -3.58
CA LYS A 112 3.96 15.95 -4.91
C LYS A 112 4.37 17.28 -5.58
N PRO A 113 4.76 17.27 -6.87
CA PRO A 113 5.25 18.45 -7.56
C PRO A 113 4.06 19.32 -8.00
N GLU A 114 4.06 20.58 -7.59
CA GLU A 114 3.11 21.59 -8.06
C GLU A 114 3.85 22.58 -8.96
N ASP A 115 3.27 22.75 -10.14
CA ASP A 115 3.66 23.54 -11.29
C ASP A 115 4.05 25.00 -10.96
N VAL A 116 5.27 25.40 -11.34
CA VAL A 116 5.54 26.79 -11.77
C VAL A 116 6.42 26.75 -13.01
N ALA A 117 5.76 26.96 -14.13
CA ALA A 117 6.36 27.31 -15.40
C ALA A 117 7.24 28.59 -15.33
N GLU A 118 8.19 28.65 -16.25
CA GLU A 118 8.74 29.85 -16.90
C GLU A 118 9.97 30.57 -16.28
N ALA A 119 11.15 30.35 -16.88
CA ALA A 119 12.21 31.34 -17.17
C ALA A 119 13.45 30.63 -17.79
N VAL A 120 13.50 30.43 -19.12
CA VAL A 120 14.21 31.26 -20.12
C VAL A 120 15.74 31.08 -20.14
N GLU A 121 16.16 30.40 -21.21
CA GLU A 121 17.31 30.66 -22.11
C GLU A 121 18.65 31.16 -21.55
N ARG A 122 19.71 30.36 -21.77
CA ARG A 122 20.87 30.75 -22.62
C ARG A 122 21.96 29.67 -22.72
N MET A 123 22.17 29.24 -23.98
CA MET A 123 23.47 29.13 -24.67
C MET A 123 24.37 27.88 -24.52
N GLY A 124 24.69 27.29 -25.70
CA GLY A 124 25.80 26.35 -25.98
C GLY A 124 25.27 25.04 -26.60
N ILE A 125 24.99 24.94 -27.91
CA ILE A 125 25.91 24.71 -29.06
C ILE A 125 27.15 23.86 -28.69
N HIS A 126 27.06 22.56 -28.97
CA HIS A 126 28.21 21.66 -29.10
C HIS A 126 27.86 20.62 -30.17
N ASP A 127 28.24 20.94 -31.41
CA ASP A 127 28.37 19.99 -32.50
C ASP A 127 29.21 18.78 -32.09
N GLY A 128 28.74 17.59 -32.46
CA GLY A 128 29.37 16.31 -32.14
C GLY A 128 28.89 15.21 -33.07
N ASP A 129 29.22 15.39 -34.35
CA ASP A 129 29.18 14.42 -35.43
C ASP A 129 29.59 13.00 -34.98
N GLY A 130 28.80 12.00 -35.37
CA GLY A 130 29.01 10.62 -34.94
C GLY A 130 28.08 9.64 -35.65
N ALA A 131 28.02 9.72 -36.98
CA ALA A 131 27.39 8.73 -37.82
C ALA A 131 27.97 7.32 -37.58
N ARG A 132 27.10 6.31 -37.44
CA ARG A 132 27.32 5.01 -38.07
C ARG A 132 26.04 4.19 -38.17
N VAL A 133 25.79 3.87 -39.43
CA VAL A 133 24.80 3.01 -40.04
C VAL A 133 25.07 1.53 -39.72
N GLY A 134 23.99 0.74 -39.69
CA GLY A 134 24.01 -0.71 -39.92
C GLY A 134 23.10 -1.44 -38.94
N THR A 135 22.26 -2.39 -39.29
CA THR A 135 21.99 -3.06 -40.57
C THR A 135 20.66 -3.79 -40.38
N VAL A 136 19.82 -3.74 -41.41
CA VAL A 136 18.62 -4.56 -41.56
C VAL A 136 18.99 -6.04 -41.74
N HIS A 137 18.33 -6.93 -41.01
CA HIS A 137 18.20 -8.32 -41.47
C HIS A 137 16.78 -8.80 -41.21
N ALA A 138 15.95 -8.66 -42.23
CA ALA A 138 14.78 -9.50 -42.41
C ALA A 138 15.25 -10.91 -42.80
N LYS A 139 14.58 -11.95 -42.30
CA LYS A 139 13.90 -12.90 -43.18
C LYS A 139 12.85 -13.75 -42.44
N PRO A 140 11.77 -14.12 -43.14
CA PRO A 140 10.63 -14.86 -42.63
C PRO A 140 10.81 -16.37 -42.85
N GLU A 141 10.18 -17.22 -42.04
CA GLU A 141 9.99 -18.62 -42.40
C GLU A 141 8.49 -18.95 -42.46
N HIS A 142 8.02 -18.99 -43.70
CA HIS A 142 6.82 -19.67 -44.14
C HIS A 142 7.08 -21.18 -44.06
N ARG A 143 6.18 -21.94 -43.42
CA ARG A 143 5.98 -23.36 -43.78
C ARG A 143 4.52 -23.72 -43.66
N LEU A 144 3.82 -23.50 -44.77
CA LEU A 144 2.74 -24.38 -45.22
C LEU A 144 3.38 -25.68 -45.74
N GLU A 145 2.56 -26.72 -45.91
CA GLU A 145 2.85 -28.12 -46.31
C GLU A 145 3.03 -29.05 -45.10
N SER A 146 2.30 -30.16 -44.92
CA SER A 146 1.38 -30.90 -45.80
C SER A 146 0.64 -31.98 -45.00
N LEU A 147 -0.49 -32.42 -45.57
CA LEU A 147 -1.42 -33.51 -45.22
C LEU A 147 -2.45 -33.27 -44.09
#